data_AF-A0A5A7MFG7-F1
#
_entry.id   AF-A0A5A7MFG7-F1
#
_cell.length_a   1.000
_cell.length_b   1.000
_cell.length_c   1.000
_cell.angle_alpha   90.00
_cell.angle_beta   90.00
_cell.angle_gamma   90.00
#
_symmetry.space_group_name_H-M   'P 1'
#
loop_
_entity.id
_entity.type
_entity.pdbx_description
1 polymer ?
#
loop_
_entity_poly.entity_id
_entity_poly.type
_entity_poly.pdbx_seq_one_letter_code
_entity_poly.pdbx_strand_id
1 'polypeptide(L)'
;MKVTLSHIVMGAAACLAGAAQAETLDRIRDTGVVTMGVREASGTMSYTLGNGKYAGFHVELCEKALARVQQQLKLPRLEIRYQMVTAQNRVPLVANGTVDVECGTTTNNAARQKEVAFAPTVYMEEVRTAVRKSSGITEVAQLKGRNVAATTGATAVTLLRRFSKEKGVDFNVLMAKDNAECFILLETGRADACVADGQILASGLSRLRDPGQYAIVGEPFSVEPIAIMLDRKSPEFKKLFDAQIREMASSGDVAALYDKWFMKPVPPTGVAINLPASEATRAAWAAPSDKPLEDYVAVRLVLGRTQ
;
A
#
# COMPACT_ATOMS: atom_id res chain seq x y z
N MET A 1 -15.40 42.61 61.26
CA MET A 1 -16.44 42.63 60.22
C MET A 1 -15.88 41.92 58.99
N LYS A 2 -16.43 40.74 58.71
CA LYS A 2 -16.35 39.87 57.51
C LYS A 2 -15.00 39.67 56.79
N VAL A 3 -14.47 38.46 56.99
CA VAL A 3 -13.48 37.75 56.17
C VAL A 3 -14.15 37.26 54.88
N THR A 4 -13.52 37.47 53.72
CA THR A 4 -14.00 36.93 52.44
C THR A 4 -12.99 35.91 51.91
N LEU A 5 -13.31 34.62 52.03
CA LEU A 5 -12.59 33.52 51.37
C LEU A 5 -12.99 33.48 49.89
N SER A 6 -12.02 33.52 48.99
CA SER A 6 -12.20 33.22 47.58
C SER A 6 -11.81 31.76 47.34
N HIS A 7 -12.77 30.89 47.07
CA HIS A 7 -12.52 29.49 46.73
C HIS A 7 -12.21 29.33 45.25
N ILE A 8 -11.05 28.74 44.97
CA ILE A 8 -10.61 28.25 43.66
C ILE A 8 -11.45 27.01 43.33
N VAL A 9 -12.24 27.06 42.26
CA VAL A 9 -12.89 25.87 41.69
C VAL A 9 -11.92 25.24 40.69
N MET A 10 -11.35 24.11 41.07
CA MET A 10 -10.53 23.26 40.21
C MET A 10 -11.48 22.41 39.34
N GLY A 11 -11.69 22.84 38.10
CA GLY A 11 -12.51 22.13 37.11
C GLY A 11 -11.70 21.06 36.39
N ALA A 12 -12.16 19.81 36.46
CA ALA A 12 -11.53 18.62 35.91
C ALA A 12 -11.36 18.68 34.37
N ALA A 13 -10.11 18.60 33.91
CA ALA A 13 -9.77 18.36 32.51
C ALA A 13 -9.37 16.88 32.34
N ALA A 14 -10.34 16.01 32.16
CA ALA A 14 -10.11 14.64 31.69
C ALA A 14 -11.38 14.15 30.99
N CYS A 15 -11.26 13.80 29.69
CA CYS A 15 -12.12 12.87 28.90
C CYS A 15 -12.18 13.16 27.38
N LEU A 16 -11.24 13.92 26.78
CA LEU A 16 -11.24 14.08 25.31
C LEU A 16 -10.53 12.95 24.53
N ALA A 17 -9.92 11.98 25.20
CA ALA A 17 -9.23 10.86 24.53
C ALA A 17 -10.18 9.72 24.10
N GLY A 18 -11.42 9.66 24.62
CA GLY A 18 -12.37 8.58 24.33
C GLY A 18 -13.23 8.80 23.08
N ALA A 19 -13.35 10.03 22.58
CA ALA A 19 -14.25 10.35 21.46
C ALA A 19 -13.75 9.86 20.10
N ALA A 20 -12.42 9.78 19.89
CA ALA A 20 -11.84 9.24 18.66
C ALA A 20 -11.86 7.70 18.63
N GLN A 21 -11.78 7.05 19.81
CA GLN A 21 -11.62 5.60 19.98
C GLN A 21 -12.84 4.78 19.50
N ALA A 22 -14.00 5.43 19.38
CA ALA A 22 -15.32 4.82 19.22
C ALA A 22 -15.87 4.86 17.78
N GLU A 23 -15.46 5.84 16.95
CA GLU A 23 -16.25 6.23 15.78
C GLU A 23 -16.36 5.15 14.68
N THR A 24 -15.27 4.49 14.29
CA THR A 24 -15.31 3.50 13.19
C THR A 24 -16.06 2.22 13.58
N LEU A 25 -15.72 1.60 14.71
CA LEU A 25 -16.39 0.37 15.14
C LEU A 25 -17.84 0.61 15.55
N ASP A 26 -18.15 1.74 16.21
CA ASP A 26 -19.53 2.07 16.55
C ASP A 26 -20.35 2.35 15.29
N ARG A 27 -19.82 3.14 14.34
CA ARG A 27 -20.51 3.38 13.08
C ARG A 27 -20.75 2.07 12.32
N ILE A 28 -19.75 1.18 12.25
CA ILE A 28 -19.93 -0.14 11.61
C ILE A 28 -20.98 -0.96 12.35
N ARG A 29 -20.98 -0.95 13.69
CA ARG A 29 -21.99 -1.66 14.50
C ARG A 29 -23.39 -1.14 14.23
N ASP A 30 -23.55 0.18 14.17
CA ASP A 30 -24.85 0.83 14.07
C ASP A 30 -25.42 0.76 12.64
N THR A 31 -24.55 0.80 11.63
CA THR A 31 -24.96 0.80 10.21
C THR A 31 -24.90 -0.57 9.56
N GLY A 32 -24.08 -1.49 10.08
CA GLY A 32 -23.76 -2.76 9.41
C GLY A 32 -22.93 -2.59 8.14
N VAL A 33 -22.28 -1.43 7.94
CA VAL A 33 -21.56 -1.08 6.70
C VAL A 33 -20.11 -0.70 7.01
N VAL A 34 -19.19 -1.17 6.18
CA VAL A 34 -17.79 -0.74 6.14
C VAL A 34 -17.42 -0.28 4.73
N THR A 35 -16.63 0.79 4.61
CA THR A 35 -16.13 1.27 3.32
C THR A 35 -14.69 0.81 3.11
N MET A 36 -14.48 -0.05 2.10
CA MET A 36 -13.18 -0.58 1.73
C MET A 36 -12.63 0.11 0.48
N GLY A 37 -11.50 0.80 0.65
CA GLY A 37 -10.72 1.41 -0.41
C GLY A 37 -10.01 0.36 -1.25
N VAL A 38 -10.24 0.39 -2.57
CA VAL A 38 -9.66 -0.56 -3.54
C VAL A 38 -9.07 0.17 -4.73
N ARG A 39 -8.19 -0.50 -5.46
CA ARG A 39 -7.44 0.07 -6.57
C ARG A 39 -7.97 -0.45 -7.89
N GLU A 40 -7.89 0.38 -8.92
CA GLU A 40 -8.25 -0.01 -10.28
C GLU A 40 -7.23 -0.99 -10.86
N ALA A 41 -5.94 -0.64 -10.74
CA ALA A 41 -4.83 -1.36 -11.35
C ALA A 41 -3.57 -1.32 -10.47
N SER A 42 -3.55 -2.08 -9.38
CA SER A 42 -2.37 -2.28 -8.51
C SER A 42 -1.82 -3.71 -8.61
N GLY A 43 -1.64 -4.18 -9.84
CA GLY A 43 -1.16 -5.52 -10.18
C GLY A 43 -2.03 -6.63 -9.59
N THR A 44 -1.46 -7.61 -8.88
CA THR A 44 -2.20 -8.73 -8.24
C THR A 44 -2.67 -8.43 -6.81
N MET A 45 -2.38 -7.23 -6.30
CA MET A 45 -2.70 -6.85 -4.92
C MET A 45 -4.13 -6.35 -4.76
N SER A 46 -4.57 -5.50 -5.69
CA SER A 46 -5.89 -4.87 -5.70
C SER A 46 -6.19 -4.34 -7.10
N TYR A 47 -7.22 -4.88 -7.74
CA TYR A 47 -7.61 -4.50 -9.09
C TYR A 47 -9.10 -4.74 -9.33
N THR A 48 -9.68 -4.05 -10.30
CA THR A 48 -11.08 -4.24 -10.68
C THR A 48 -11.26 -5.44 -11.62
N LEU A 49 -12.35 -6.18 -11.42
CA LEU A 49 -12.88 -7.18 -12.35
C LEU A 49 -13.99 -6.61 -13.25
N GLY A 50 -14.25 -5.31 -13.16
CA GLY A 50 -15.44 -4.67 -13.73
C GLY A 50 -16.70 -4.86 -12.87
N ASN A 51 -17.76 -4.15 -13.22
CA ASN A 51 -19.09 -4.25 -12.58
C ASN A 51 -19.06 -4.14 -11.04
N GLY A 52 -18.21 -3.25 -10.51
CA GLY A 52 -18.08 -3.01 -9.06
C GLY A 52 -17.42 -4.14 -8.28
N LYS A 53 -16.83 -5.14 -8.95
CA LYS A 53 -16.11 -6.24 -8.31
C LYS A 53 -14.61 -5.98 -8.30
N TYR A 54 -13.95 -6.40 -7.22
CA TYR A 54 -12.52 -6.23 -7.01
C TYR A 54 -11.91 -7.52 -6.51
N ALA A 55 -10.62 -7.71 -6.78
CA ALA A 55 -9.88 -8.91 -6.44
C ALA A 55 -8.42 -8.57 -6.16
N GLY A 56 -7.73 -9.50 -5.53
CA GLY A 56 -6.30 -9.43 -5.27
C GLY A 56 -5.93 -9.84 -3.85
N PHE A 57 -4.63 -9.98 -3.63
CA PHE A 57 -4.06 -10.44 -2.37
C PHE A 57 -4.46 -9.58 -1.17
N HIS A 58 -4.32 -8.25 -1.28
CA HIS A 58 -4.72 -7.34 -0.19
C HIS A 58 -6.24 -7.21 -0.05
N VAL A 59 -6.99 -7.34 -1.15
CA VAL A 59 -8.46 -7.36 -1.08
C VAL A 59 -8.93 -8.53 -0.23
N GLU A 60 -8.44 -9.74 -0.52
CA GLU A 60 -8.85 -10.95 0.21
C GLU A 60 -8.35 -10.97 1.67
N LEU A 61 -7.17 -10.41 1.95
CA LEU A 61 -6.70 -10.22 3.33
C LEU A 61 -7.62 -9.28 4.11
N CYS A 62 -8.02 -8.16 3.50
CA CYS A 62 -8.96 -7.24 4.12
C CYS A 62 -10.34 -7.86 4.33
N GLU A 63 -10.88 -8.60 3.36
CA GLU A 63 -12.15 -9.31 3.53
C GLU A 63 -12.12 -10.27 4.73
N LYS A 64 -11.00 -11.00 4.92
CA LYS A 64 -10.80 -11.88 6.07
C LYS A 64 -10.70 -11.10 7.39
N ALA A 65 -10.01 -9.96 7.42
CA ALA A 65 -9.97 -9.09 8.59
C ALA A 65 -11.33 -8.46 8.91
N LEU A 66 -12.10 -8.07 7.90
CA LEU A 66 -13.46 -7.56 8.07
C LEU A 66 -14.43 -8.66 8.54
N ALA A 67 -14.24 -9.92 8.13
CA ALA A 67 -14.98 -11.03 8.70
C ALA A 67 -14.73 -11.18 10.21
N ARG A 68 -13.48 -10.98 10.68
CA ARG A 68 -13.17 -10.92 12.12
C ARG A 68 -13.89 -9.75 12.80
N VAL A 69 -13.92 -8.57 12.18
CA VAL A 69 -14.66 -7.41 12.71
C VAL A 69 -16.15 -7.72 12.84
N GLN A 70 -16.76 -8.33 11.81
CA GLN A 70 -18.16 -8.75 11.85
C GLN A 70 -18.43 -9.68 13.03
N GLN A 71 -17.57 -10.68 13.25
CA GLN A 71 -17.68 -11.62 14.38
C GLN A 71 -17.55 -10.90 15.73
N GLN A 72 -16.56 -10.01 15.86
CA GLN A 72 -16.33 -9.24 17.09
C GLN A 72 -17.53 -8.37 17.46
N LEU A 73 -18.15 -7.74 16.46
CA LEU A 73 -19.34 -6.89 16.63
C LEU A 73 -20.65 -7.69 16.71
N LYS A 74 -20.59 -9.02 16.55
CA LYS A 74 -21.75 -9.93 16.52
C LYS A 74 -22.80 -9.51 15.50
N LEU A 75 -22.35 -8.97 14.37
CA LEU A 75 -23.24 -8.53 13.31
C LEU A 75 -23.72 -9.75 12.50
N PRO A 76 -25.04 -9.88 12.24
CA PRO A 76 -25.55 -10.96 11.40
C PRO A 76 -25.03 -10.86 9.96
N ARG A 77 -24.72 -9.63 9.52
CA ARG A 77 -24.13 -9.32 8.23
C ARG A 77 -23.32 -8.04 8.32
N LEU A 78 -22.18 -7.99 7.62
CA LEU A 78 -21.44 -6.77 7.35
C LEU A 78 -21.44 -6.53 5.84
N GLU A 79 -21.96 -5.38 5.40
CA GLU A 79 -21.90 -4.93 4.01
C GLU A 79 -20.55 -4.24 3.75
N ILE A 80 -19.78 -4.76 2.79
CA ILE A 80 -18.56 -4.11 2.31
C ILE A 80 -18.92 -3.23 1.11
N ARG A 81 -18.79 -1.92 1.28
CA ARG A 81 -18.89 -0.94 0.19
C ARG A 81 -17.51 -0.67 -0.37
N TYR A 82 -17.33 -1.00 -1.64
CA TYR A 82 -16.09 -0.75 -2.34
C TYR A 82 -16.00 0.69 -2.82
N GLN A 83 -14.93 1.40 -2.44
CA GLN A 83 -14.62 2.74 -2.92
C GLN A 83 -13.31 2.70 -3.69
N MET A 84 -13.34 3.07 -4.97
CA MET A 84 -12.12 3.16 -5.75
C MET A 84 -11.28 4.37 -5.29
N VAL A 85 -9.98 4.15 -5.07
CA VAL A 85 -9.02 5.18 -4.65
C VAL A 85 -7.75 5.18 -5.51
N THR A 86 -7.10 6.33 -5.57
CA THR A 86 -5.82 6.54 -6.26
C THR A 86 -4.68 6.63 -5.24
N ALA A 87 -3.44 6.56 -5.74
CA ALA A 87 -2.28 6.77 -4.87
C ALA A 87 -2.28 8.17 -4.22
N GLN A 88 -2.86 9.16 -4.92
CA GLN A 88 -2.94 10.56 -4.49
C GLN A 88 -4.02 10.81 -3.43
N ASN A 89 -5.19 10.18 -3.52
CA ASN A 89 -6.33 10.50 -2.64
C ASN A 89 -6.55 9.49 -1.49
N ARG A 90 -5.90 8.31 -1.51
CA ARG A 90 -6.11 7.26 -0.49
C ARG A 90 -5.87 7.72 0.95
N VAL A 91 -4.79 8.45 1.22
CA VAL A 91 -4.43 8.92 2.57
C VAL A 91 -5.48 9.89 3.11
N PRO A 92 -5.82 10.99 2.41
CA PRO A 92 -6.84 11.91 2.91
C PRO A 92 -8.22 11.26 3.04
N LEU A 93 -8.59 10.32 2.15
CA LEU A 93 -9.87 9.61 2.25
C LEU A 93 -9.94 8.66 3.44
N VAL A 94 -8.82 8.06 3.87
CA VAL A 94 -8.79 7.27 5.10
C VAL A 94 -8.77 8.19 6.32
N ALA A 95 -7.93 9.22 6.33
CA ALA A 95 -7.78 10.14 7.46
C ALA A 95 -9.06 10.94 7.80
N ASN A 96 -9.94 11.15 6.83
CA ASN A 96 -11.23 11.83 7.00
C ASN A 96 -12.42 10.87 7.18
N GLY A 97 -12.20 9.55 7.20
CA GLY A 97 -13.25 8.55 7.42
C GLY A 97 -14.18 8.28 6.23
N THR A 98 -13.87 8.78 5.02
CA THR A 98 -14.59 8.38 3.80
C THR A 98 -14.33 6.92 3.45
N VAL A 99 -13.12 6.44 3.75
CA VAL A 99 -12.68 5.05 3.61
C VAL A 99 -12.20 4.56 4.96
N ASP A 100 -12.65 3.38 5.38
CA ASP A 100 -12.33 2.83 6.70
C ASP A 100 -11.02 2.06 6.70
N VAL A 101 -10.80 1.36 5.58
CA VAL A 101 -9.61 0.56 5.33
C VAL A 101 -9.27 0.63 3.85
N GLU A 102 -7.99 0.83 3.50
CA GLU A 102 -7.50 0.74 2.12
C GLU A 102 -6.66 -0.52 1.92
N CYS A 103 -7.04 -1.26 0.89
CA CYS A 103 -6.56 -2.60 0.58
C CYS A 103 -5.92 -2.56 -0.81
N GLY A 104 -4.74 -1.93 -0.90
CA GLY A 104 -4.03 -1.70 -2.16
C GLY A 104 -2.53 -1.87 -2.03
N THR A 105 -1.75 -1.02 -2.70
CA THR A 105 -0.28 -1.07 -2.70
C THR A 105 0.29 0.16 -2.00
N THR A 106 0.03 0.27 -0.70
CA THR A 106 0.45 1.43 0.08
C THR A 106 1.67 1.11 0.91
N THR A 107 2.78 1.76 0.59
CA THR A 107 3.99 1.77 1.43
C THR A 107 3.68 2.29 2.83
N ASN A 108 4.02 1.50 3.84
CA ASN A 108 4.07 1.92 5.22
C ASN A 108 5.37 2.72 5.46
N ASN A 109 5.28 4.03 5.64
CA ASN A 109 6.43 4.88 5.95
C ASN A 109 6.10 5.91 7.04
N ALA A 110 7.13 6.47 7.65
CA ALA A 110 6.99 7.36 8.82
C ALA A 110 6.18 8.62 8.49
N ALA A 111 6.26 9.12 7.26
CA ALA A 111 5.47 10.27 6.82
C ALA A 111 3.97 9.96 6.83
N ARG A 112 3.55 8.85 6.20
CA ARG A 112 2.15 8.40 6.15
C ARG A 112 1.64 8.02 7.53
N GLN A 113 2.46 7.41 8.37
CA GLN A 113 2.09 7.05 9.74
C GLN A 113 1.64 8.25 10.60
N LYS A 114 1.98 9.49 10.22
CA LYS A 114 1.48 10.70 10.89
C LYS A 114 -0.01 10.93 10.65
N GLU A 115 -0.54 10.46 9.53
CA GLU A 115 -1.92 10.70 9.07
C GLU A 115 -2.81 9.47 9.21
N VAL A 116 -2.24 8.29 9.00
CA VAL A 116 -2.93 6.99 8.95
C VAL A 116 -2.18 5.93 9.78
N ALA A 117 -2.82 4.79 10.02
CA ALA A 117 -2.20 3.61 10.60
C ALA A 117 -2.03 2.51 9.56
N PHE A 118 -1.20 1.50 9.87
CA PHE A 118 -0.99 0.33 9.02
C PHE A 118 -1.13 -0.95 9.82
N ALA A 119 -1.72 -1.99 9.20
CA ALA A 119 -1.60 -3.36 9.71
C ALA A 119 -0.16 -3.86 9.53
N PRO A 120 0.22 -5.02 10.12
CA PRO A 120 1.53 -5.60 9.89
C PRO A 120 1.83 -5.81 8.40
N THR A 121 3.07 -5.57 8.01
CA THR A 121 3.54 -5.74 6.64
C THR A 121 3.38 -7.19 6.19
N VAL A 122 2.79 -7.39 5.02
CA VAL A 122 2.57 -8.71 4.41
C VAL A 122 3.25 -8.85 3.05
N TYR A 123 3.89 -7.80 2.55
CA TYR A 123 4.61 -7.84 1.29
C TYR A 123 5.74 -6.80 1.27
N MET A 124 6.94 -7.21 0.88
CA MET A 124 8.09 -6.32 0.65
C MET A 124 8.28 -6.15 -0.85
N GLU A 125 8.12 -4.92 -1.33
CA GLU A 125 8.16 -4.57 -2.74
C GLU A 125 9.48 -3.93 -3.14
N GLU A 126 9.92 -4.15 -4.37
CA GLU A 126 10.99 -3.37 -4.97
C GLU A 126 10.42 -2.30 -5.91
N VAL A 127 10.86 -1.04 -5.77
CA VAL A 127 10.53 0.00 -6.76
C VAL A 127 11.52 -0.11 -7.92
N ARG A 128 11.04 -0.49 -9.10
CA ARG A 128 11.85 -0.83 -10.29
C ARG A 128 11.52 0.05 -11.49
N THR A 129 12.24 -0.15 -12.59
CA THR A 129 12.08 0.59 -13.85
C THR A 129 11.62 -0.36 -14.95
N ALA A 130 10.51 -0.07 -15.61
CA ALA A 130 10.07 -0.73 -16.84
C ALA A 130 10.43 0.11 -18.07
N VAL A 131 10.95 -0.52 -19.10
CA VAL A 131 11.35 0.10 -20.38
C VAL A 131 10.97 -0.78 -21.57
N ARG A 132 11.02 -0.22 -22.78
CA ARG A 132 11.12 -1.01 -24.01
C ARG A 132 12.51 -1.63 -24.12
N LYS A 133 12.61 -2.91 -24.48
CA LYS A 133 13.89 -3.59 -24.76
C LYS A 133 14.71 -2.89 -25.85
N SER A 134 14.03 -2.34 -26.87
CA SER A 134 14.67 -1.59 -27.96
C SER A 134 15.27 -0.26 -27.55
N SER A 135 14.99 0.25 -26.33
CA SER A 135 15.56 1.52 -25.85
C SER A 135 17.06 1.45 -25.54
N GLY A 136 17.60 0.25 -25.34
CA GLY A 136 18.97 0.04 -24.85
C GLY A 136 19.16 0.41 -23.38
N ILE A 137 18.10 0.79 -22.65
CA ILE A 137 18.17 1.13 -21.23
C ILE A 137 18.22 -0.15 -20.40
N THR A 138 19.28 -0.29 -19.60
CA THR A 138 19.54 -1.41 -18.70
C THR A 138 19.76 -0.96 -17.25
N GLU A 139 20.02 0.33 -17.01
CA GLU A 139 20.27 0.90 -15.69
C GLU A 139 19.66 2.29 -15.51
N VAL A 140 19.44 2.70 -14.26
CA VAL A 140 18.76 3.96 -13.92
C VAL A 140 19.53 5.19 -14.39
N ALA A 141 20.87 5.14 -14.42
CA ALA A 141 21.70 6.26 -14.87
C ALA A 141 21.44 6.66 -16.33
N GLN A 142 21.01 5.71 -17.17
CA GLN A 142 20.68 5.95 -18.58
C GLN A 142 19.33 6.66 -18.78
N LEU A 143 18.58 6.90 -17.70
CA LEU A 143 17.38 7.74 -17.74
C LEU A 143 17.70 9.24 -17.85
N LYS A 144 18.98 9.64 -17.84
CA LYS A 144 19.37 11.04 -18.01
C LYS A 144 18.77 11.65 -19.29
N GLY A 145 18.03 12.75 -19.12
CA GLY A 145 17.36 13.47 -20.20
C GLY A 145 16.12 12.77 -20.77
N ARG A 146 15.70 11.64 -20.20
CA ARG A 146 14.55 10.85 -20.67
C ARG A 146 13.24 11.28 -20.02
N ASN A 147 12.13 10.92 -20.66
CA ASN A 147 10.80 11.04 -20.08
C ASN A 147 10.52 9.80 -19.20
N VAL A 148 10.31 10.01 -17.90
CA VAL A 148 10.07 8.94 -16.94
C VAL A 148 8.69 9.11 -16.33
N ALA A 149 7.78 8.18 -16.60
CA ALA A 149 6.45 8.17 -16.00
C ALA A 149 6.49 7.62 -14.56
N ALA A 150 5.78 8.27 -13.66
CA ALA A 150 5.52 7.79 -12.30
C ALA A 150 4.16 8.27 -11.81
N THR A 151 3.50 7.43 -11.01
CA THR A 151 2.15 7.73 -10.52
C THR A 151 2.15 8.83 -9.46
N THR A 152 1.29 9.83 -9.64
CA THR A 152 1.07 10.93 -8.71
C THR A 152 0.64 10.39 -7.33
N GLY A 153 1.31 10.84 -6.26
CA GLY A 153 1.08 10.37 -4.89
C GLY A 153 1.78 9.05 -4.52
N ALA A 154 2.51 8.42 -5.45
CA ALA A 154 3.35 7.25 -5.17
C ALA A 154 4.74 7.65 -4.63
N THR A 155 5.39 6.73 -3.93
CA THR A 155 6.78 6.89 -3.44
C THR A 155 7.78 6.99 -4.59
N ALA A 156 7.51 6.36 -5.73
CA ALA A 156 8.30 6.44 -6.96
C ALA A 156 8.66 7.89 -7.37
N VAL A 157 7.73 8.84 -7.25
CA VAL A 157 7.97 10.25 -7.57
C VAL A 157 9.04 10.85 -6.66
N THR A 158 8.95 10.57 -5.35
CA THR A 158 9.92 11.05 -4.36
C THR A 158 11.26 10.36 -4.53
N LEU A 159 11.28 9.06 -4.83
CA LEU A 159 12.49 8.29 -5.10
C LEU A 159 13.23 8.80 -6.34
N LEU A 160 12.50 9.09 -7.41
CA LEU A 160 13.05 9.72 -8.61
C LEU A 160 13.69 11.08 -8.28
N ARG A 161 12.97 11.98 -7.59
CA ARG A 161 13.53 13.27 -7.18
C ARG A 161 14.78 13.12 -6.32
N ARG A 162 14.78 12.17 -5.38
CA ARG A 162 15.92 11.86 -4.52
C ARG A 162 17.11 11.36 -5.33
N PHE A 163 16.88 10.42 -6.24
CA PHE A 163 17.92 9.85 -7.11
C PHE A 163 18.56 10.93 -7.99
N SER A 164 17.74 11.79 -8.62
CA SER A 164 18.25 12.93 -9.41
C SER A 164 19.16 13.82 -8.58
N LYS A 165 18.74 14.19 -7.37
CA LYS A 165 19.54 15.02 -6.45
C LYS A 165 20.84 14.33 -5.99
N GLU A 166 20.79 13.06 -5.63
CA GLU A 166 21.94 12.33 -5.07
C GLU A 166 22.95 11.90 -6.15
N LYS A 167 22.50 11.64 -7.38
CA LYS A 167 23.33 11.09 -8.46
C LYS A 167 23.61 12.06 -9.61
N GLY A 168 23.00 13.25 -9.62
CA GLY A 168 23.15 14.21 -10.72
C GLY A 168 22.57 13.71 -12.04
N VAL A 169 21.50 12.91 -11.98
CA VAL A 169 20.80 12.33 -13.13
C VAL A 169 19.44 12.98 -13.27
N ASP A 170 19.34 13.98 -14.14
CA ASP A 170 18.08 14.68 -14.38
C ASP A 170 17.25 13.98 -15.45
N PHE A 171 15.96 13.83 -15.18
CA PHE A 171 14.95 13.30 -16.10
C PHE A 171 13.66 14.12 -16.00
N ASN A 172 12.85 14.07 -17.06
CA ASN A 172 11.56 14.71 -17.10
C ASN A 172 10.49 13.75 -16.53
N VAL A 173 10.02 14.02 -15.30
CA VAL A 173 9.02 13.16 -14.65
C VAL A 173 7.62 13.48 -15.20
N LEU A 174 7.02 12.51 -15.90
CA LEU A 174 5.63 12.57 -16.33
C LEU A 174 4.73 12.04 -15.21
N MET A 175 3.91 12.93 -14.67
CA MET A 175 3.01 12.63 -13.55
C MET A 175 1.75 11.93 -14.05
N ALA A 176 1.74 10.59 -14.01
CA ALA A 176 0.57 9.78 -14.35
C ALA A 176 -0.49 9.87 -13.23
N LYS A 177 -1.78 9.85 -13.57
CA LYS A 177 -2.89 9.88 -12.60
C LYS A 177 -3.02 8.57 -11.82
N ASP A 178 -2.69 7.45 -12.48
CA ASP A 178 -2.71 6.09 -11.95
C ASP A 178 -1.67 5.22 -12.68
N ASN A 179 -1.58 3.94 -12.29
CA ASN A 179 -0.62 3.03 -12.89
C ASN A 179 -0.97 2.67 -14.34
N ALA A 180 -2.27 2.63 -14.70
CA ALA A 180 -2.69 2.32 -16.07
C ALA A 180 -2.21 3.41 -17.04
N GLU A 181 -2.29 4.68 -16.64
CA GLU A 181 -1.74 5.78 -17.43
C GLU A 181 -0.20 5.69 -17.55
N CYS A 182 0.53 5.23 -16.52
CA CYS A 182 1.98 5.01 -16.62
C CYS A 182 2.32 4.02 -17.75
N PHE A 183 1.54 2.92 -17.86
CA PHE A 183 1.73 1.93 -18.93
C PHE A 183 1.31 2.45 -20.30
N ILE A 184 0.25 3.25 -20.39
CA ILE A 184 -0.15 3.90 -21.65
C ILE A 184 0.93 4.87 -22.12
N LEU A 185 1.51 5.68 -21.22
CA LEU A 185 2.60 6.59 -21.55
C LEU A 185 3.84 5.83 -22.04
N LEU A 186 4.16 4.70 -21.40
CA LEU A 186 5.20 3.81 -21.88
C LEU A 186 4.82 3.28 -23.27
N GLU A 187 3.71 2.57 -23.45
CA GLU A 187 3.31 1.93 -24.73
C GLU A 187 3.24 2.92 -25.90
N THR A 188 2.73 4.13 -25.69
CA THR A 188 2.61 5.18 -26.72
C THR A 188 3.93 5.88 -27.07
N GLY A 189 5.00 5.61 -26.34
CA GLY A 189 6.30 6.25 -26.57
C GLY A 189 6.44 7.64 -25.94
N ARG A 190 5.41 8.12 -25.23
CA ARG A 190 5.47 9.42 -24.52
C ARG A 190 6.43 9.37 -23.33
N ALA A 191 6.54 8.22 -22.68
CA ALA A 191 7.58 7.91 -21.69
C ALA A 191 8.57 6.88 -22.24
N ASP A 192 9.84 7.07 -21.91
CA ASP A 192 10.91 6.12 -22.16
C ASP A 192 10.95 5.01 -21.09
N ALA A 193 10.52 5.35 -19.87
CA ALA A 193 10.45 4.45 -18.74
C ALA A 193 9.21 4.70 -17.87
N CYS A 194 8.72 3.66 -17.19
CA CYS A 194 7.76 3.76 -16.11
C CYS A 194 8.41 3.24 -14.82
N VAL A 195 8.37 4.02 -13.74
CA VAL A 195 8.92 3.63 -12.43
C VAL A 195 7.79 3.39 -11.44
N ALA A 196 7.72 2.16 -10.95
CA ALA A 196 6.70 1.71 -10.00
C ALA A 196 7.18 0.44 -9.29
N ASP A 197 6.36 -0.03 -8.35
CA ASP A 197 6.44 -1.33 -7.69
C ASP A 197 6.62 -2.47 -8.72
N GLY A 198 7.56 -3.38 -8.48
CA GLY A 198 7.96 -4.44 -9.40
C GLY A 198 6.81 -5.34 -9.81
N GLN A 199 5.93 -5.73 -8.87
CA GLN A 199 4.75 -6.53 -9.21
C GLN A 199 3.74 -5.76 -10.07
N ILE A 200 3.60 -4.44 -9.85
CA ILE A 200 2.73 -3.58 -10.66
C ILE A 200 3.26 -3.53 -12.09
N LEU A 201 4.58 -3.35 -12.24
CA LEU A 201 5.24 -3.39 -13.54
C LEU A 201 5.06 -4.76 -14.21
N ALA A 202 5.34 -5.87 -13.52
CA ALA A 202 5.22 -7.22 -14.08
C ALA A 202 3.79 -7.51 -14.55
N SER A 203 2.80 -7.15 -13.74
CA SER A 203 1.38 -7.34 -14.07
C SER A 203 0.88 -6.39 -15.16
N GLY A 204 1.34 -5.14 -15.17
CA GLY A 204 0.95 -4.17 -16.19
C GLY A 204 1.53 -4.51 -17.56
N LEU A 205 2.82 -4.83 -17.62
CA LEU A 205 3.51 -5.21 -18.87
C LEU A 205 2.92 -6.48 -19.49
N SER A 206 2.51 -7.46 -18.68
CA SER A 206 1.88 -8.70 -19.19
C SER A 206 0.51 -8.49 -19.83
N ARG A 207 -0.12 -7.32 -19.61
CA ARG A 207 -1.42 -6.94 -20.17
C ARG A 207 -1.31 -6.02 -21.39
N LEU A 208 -0.09 -5.57 -21.76
CA LEU A 208 0.13 -4.76 -22.96
C LEU A 208 -0.02 -5.58 -24.24
N ARG A 209 -0.15 -4.92 -25.39
CA ARG A 209 -0.40 -5.58 -26.68
C ARG A 209 0.72 -6.55 -27.08
N ASP A 210 1.97 -6.19 -26.79
CA ASP A 210 3.15 -7.05 -27.01
C ASP A 210 4.05 -7.05 -25.76
N PRO A 211 3.75 -7.90 -24.76
CA PRO A 211 4.52 -7.96 -23.52
C PRO A 211 6.00 -8.29 -23.76
N GLY A 212 6.31 -9.02 -24.83
CA GLY A 212 7.66 -9.47 -25.15
C GLY A 212 8.64 -8.32 -25.44
N GLN A 213 8.14 -7.13 -25.78
CA GLN A 213 8.95 -5.95 -26.08
C GLN A 213 9.44 -5.18 -24.85
N TYR A 214 8.95 -5.51 -23.65
CA TYR A 214 9.27 -4.76 -22.44
C TYR A 214 10.19 -5.53 -21.49
N ALA A 215 10.93 -4.80 -20.67
CA ALA A 215 11.78 -5.36 -19.64
C ALA A 215 11.71 -4.51 -18.37
N ILE A 216 11.82 -5.17 -17.22
CA ILE A 216 12.09 -4.52 -15.94
C ILE A 216 13.61 -4.56 -15.75
N VAL A 217 14.22 -3.39 -15.54
CA VAL A 217 15.68 -3.20 -15.59
C VAL A 217 16.18 -2.38 -14.40
N GLY A 218 17.51 -2.37 -14.24
CA GLY A 218 18.21 -1.62 -13.21
C GLY A 218 18.00 -2.18 -11.79
N GLU A 219 18.84 -1.68 -10.90
CA GLU A 219 18.71 -1.88 -9.46
C GLU A 219 17.43 -1.22 -8.92
N PRO A 220 16.83 -1.77 -7.85
CA PRO A 220 15.71 -1.13 -7.18
C PRO A 220 16.09 0.24 -6.60
N PHE A 221 15.20 1.21 -6.73
CA PHE A 221 15.32 2.51 -6.07
C PHE A 221 15.16 2.38 -4.55
N SER A 222 14.31 1.45 -4.11
CA SER A 222 13.96 1.19 -2.72
C SER A 222 13.35 -0.20 -2.58
N VAL A 223 13.40 -0.74 -1.36
CA VAL A 223 12.61 -1.90 -0.93
C VAL A 223 11.61 -1.42 0.11
N GLU A 224 10.32 -1.57 -0.17
CA GLU A 224 9.23 -0.88 0.52
C GLU A 224 8.24 -1.87 1.19
N PRO A 225 7.92 -1.69 2.49
CA PRO A 225 6.91 -2.49 3.15
C PRO A 225 5.51 -2.08 2.69
N ILE A 226 4.80 -2.96 2.02
CA ILE A 226 3.44 -2.76 1.56
C ILE A 226 2.48 -3.34 2.59
N ALA A 227 1.53 -2.51 3.06
CA ALA A 227 0.63 -2.87 4.14
C ALA A 227 -0.79 -2.32 3.91
N ILE A 228 -1.75 -2.91 4.62
CA ILE A 228 -3.15 -2.45 4.67
C ILE A 228 -3.19 -1.15 5.48
N MET A 229 -3.80 -0.11 4.93
CA MET A 229 -3.89 1.21 5.55
C MET A 229 -5.23 1.39 6.26
N LEU A 230 -5.21 1.94 7.46
CA LEU A 230 -6.35 2.07 8.37
C LEU A 230 -6.41 3.49 8.92
N ASP A 231 -7.58 3.92 9.39
CA ASP A 231 -7.70 5.18 10.09
C ASP A 231 -6.88 5.16 11.40
N ARG A 232 -5.98 6.16 11.55
CA ARG A 232 -5.12 6.32 12.73
C ARG A 232 -5.93 6.60 14.00
N LYS A 233 -7.11 7.21 13.87
CA LYS A 233 -7.97 7.55 15.01
C LYS A 233 -8.74 6.35 15.54
N SER A 234 -8.65 5.19 14.86
CA SER A 234 -9.43 3.97 15.15
C SER A 234 -8.54 2.81 15.64
N PRO A 235 -7.88 2.90 16.82
CA PRO A 235 -6.91 1.91 17.28
C PRO A 235 -7.51 0.53 17.58
N GLU A 236 -8.76 0.44 18.06
CA GLU A 236 -9.42 -0.85 18.28
C GLU A 236 -9.77 -1.56 16.97
N PHE A 237 -10.16 -0.81 15.94
CA PHE A 237 -10.33 -1.35 14.58
C PHE A 237 -9.01 -1.90 14.05
N LYS A 238 -7.92 -1.12 14.19
CA LYS A 238 -6.57 -1.57 13.84
C LYS A 238 -6.18 -2.84 14.61
N LYS A 239 -6.46 -2.92 15.90
CA LYS A 239 -6.13 -4.11 16.73
C LYS A 239 -6.78 -5.39 16.20
N LEU A 240 -8.01 -5.31 15.67
CA LEU A 240 -8.66 -6.46 15.02
C LEU A 240 -7.96 -6.87 13.73
N PHE A 241 -7.56 -5.89 12.91
CA PHE A 241 -6.74 -6.14 11.72
C PHE A 241 -5.38 -6.75 12.07
N ASP A 242 -4.67 -6.16 13.03
CA ASP A 242 -3.37 -6.66 13.50
C ASP A 242 -3.49 -8.10 13.99
N ALA A 243 -4.51 -8.42 14.79
CA ALA A 243 -4.74 -9.77 15.27
C ALA A 243 -4.99 -10.75 14.12
N GLN A 244 -5.86 -10.39 13.17
CA GLN A 244 -6.14 -11.25 12.02
C GLN A 244 -4.88 -11.50 11.17
N ILE A 245 -4.16 -10.44 10.82
CA ILE A 245 -2.99 -10.56 9.94
C ILE A 245 -1.87 -11.36 10.62
N ARG A 246 -1.65 -11.17 11.93
CA ARG A 246 -0.68 -11.96 12.70
C ARG A 246 -1.07 -13.44 12.77
N GLU A 247 -2.34 -13.72 13.05
CA GLU A 247 -2.86 -15.09 13.09
C GLU A 247 -2.66 -15.78 11.74
N MET A 248 -3.08 -15.15 10.65
CA MET A 248 -2.91 -15.67 9.29
C MET A 248 -1.44 -15.82 8.87
N ALA A 249 -0.55 -14.95 9.32
CA ALA A 249 0.87 -15.08 9.07
C ALA A 249 1.44 -16.31 9.79
N SER A 250 1.06 -16.51 11.06
CA SER A 250 1.52 -17.64 11.88
C SER A 250 0.95 -18.99 11.44
N SER A 251 -0.28 -19.03 10.91
CA SER A 251 -0.92 -20.26 10.40
C SER A 251 -0.42 -20.65 9.00
N GLY A 252 0.28 -19.75 8.30
CA GLY A 252 0.68 -19.93 6.91
C GLY A 252 -0.37 -19.50 5.88
N ASP A 253 -1.52 -18.98 6.31
CA ASP A 253 -2.58 -18.52 5.41
C ASP A 253 -2.15 -17.33 4.55
N VAL A 254 -1.30 -16.43 5.07
CA VAL A 254 -0.73 -15.33 4.26
C VAL A 254 0.10 -15.91 3.11
N ALA A 255 0.93 -16.93 3.36
CA ALA A 255 1.74 -17.57 2.33
C ALA A 255 0.86 -18.33 1.32
N ALA A 256 -0.18 -19.04 1.79
CA ALA A 256 -1.12 -19.74 0.91
C ALA A 256 -1.90 -18.77 -0.01
N LEU A 257 -2.30 -17.61 0.52
CA LEU A 257 -2.91 -16.55 -0.27
C LEU A 257 -1.92 -15.94 -1.25
N TYR A 258 -0.67 -15.73 -0.84
CA TYR A 258 0.37 -15.26 -1.74
C TYR A 258 0.53 -16.21 -2.94
N ASP A 259 0.68 -17.51 -2.68
CA ASP A 259 0.78 -18.53 -3.74
C ASP A 259 -0.42 -18.52 -4.67
N LYS A 260 -1.64 -18.39 -4.13
CA LYS A 260 -2.87 -18.25 -4.92
C LYS A 260 -2.79 -17.05 -5.87
N TRP A 261 -2.36 -15.89 -5.39
CA TRP A 261 -2.45 -14.65 -6.15
C TRP A 261 -1.26 -14.39 -7.07
N PHE A 262 -0.08 -14.92 -6.75
CA PHE A 262 1.16 -14.63 -7.47
C PHE A 262 1.69 -15.81 -8.29
N MET A 263 1.40 -17.05 -7.87
CA MET A 263 1.98 -18.26 -8.48
C MET A 263 0.96 -19.10 -9.26
N LYS A 264 -0.33 -18.80 -9.15
CA LYS A 264 -1.40 -19.51 -9.87
C LYS A 264 -2.11 -18.58 -10.88
N PRO A 265 -2.78 -19.14 -11.89
CA PRO A 265 -3.71 -18.41 -12.74
C PRO A 265 -4.74 -17.60 -11.93
N VAL A 266 -4.84 -16.30 -12.20
CA VAL A 266 -5.81 -15.41 -11.54
C VAL A 266 -6.66 -14.64 -12.55
N PRO A 267 -7.88 -14.23 -12.18
CA PRO A 267 -8.69 -13.33 -13.01
C PRO A 267 -7.99 -12.00 -13.34
N PRO A 268 -8.43 -11.28 -14.38
CA PRO A 268 -9.40 -11.72 -15.38
C PRO A 268 -8.76 -12.58 -16.48
N THR A 269 -7.43 -12.60 -16.60
CA THR A 269 -6.73 -13.21 -17.75
C THR A 269 -6.48 -14.70 -17.61
N GLY A 270 -6.55 -15.26 -16.39
CA GLY A 270 -6.21 -16.67 -16.15
C GLY A 270 -4.70 -16.95 -16.30
N VAL A 271 -3.86 -15.93 -16.12
CA VAL A 271 -2.40 -16.03 -16.23
C VAL A 271 -1.78 -15.88 -14.85
N ALA A 272 -0.75 -16.67 -14.56
CA ALA A 272 0.06 -16.53 -13.35
C ALA A 272 1.13 -15.44 -13.57
N ILE A 273 1.35 -14.59 -12.57
CA ILE A 273 2.44 -13.59 -12.62
C ILE A 273 3.81 -14.25 -12.43
N ASN A 274 3.86 -15.42 -11.78
CA ASN A 274 5.08 -16.19 -11.51
C ASN A 274 6.13 -15.38 -10.72
N LEU A 275 5.67 -14.67 -9.69
CA LEU A 275 6.53 -13.87 -8.81
C LEU A 275 6.63 -14.53 -7.43
N PRO A 276 7.65 -15.37 -7.17
CA PRO A 276 7.81 -16.01 -5.88
C PRO A 276 8.05 -14.98 -4.78
N ALA A 277 7.61 -15.28 -3.56
CA ALA A 277 7.84 -14.39 -2.42
C ALA A 277 9.35 -14.16 -2.24
N SER A 278 9.74 -12.90 -2.04
CA SER A 278 11.13 -12.57 -1.70
C SER A 278 11.49 -13.06 -0.30
N GLU A 279 12.79 -13.13 0.01
CA GLU A 279 13.25 -13.40 1.38
C GLU A 279 12.72 -12.36 2.36
N ALA A 280 12.73 -11.08 1.96
CA ALA A 280 12.20 -9.98 2.78
C ALA A 280 10.69 -10.14 3.04
N THR A 281 9.91 -10.56 2.04
CA THR A 281 8.48 -10.86 2.19
C THR A 281 8.27 -12.03 3.16
N ARG A 282 9.02 -13.13 3.01
CA ARG A 282 8.95 -14.27 3.96
C ARG A 282 9.35 -13.86 5.38
N ALA A 283 10.36 -13.01 5.53
CA ALA A 283 10.79 -12.49 6.82
C ALA A 283 9.71 -11.62 7.48
N ALA A 284 8.98 -10.82 6.70
CA ALA A 284 7.83 -10.06 7.19
C ALA A 284 6.71 -10.97 7.73
N TRP A 285 6.48 -12.14 7.11
CA TRP A 285 5.51 -13.12 7.61
C TRP A 285 5.99 -13.83 8.87
N ALA A 286 7.29 -14.16 8.95
CA ALA A 286 7.87 -14.82 10.11
C ALA A 286 7.90 -13.91 11.36
N ALA A 287 8.05 -12.61 11.17
CA ALA A 287 8.04 -11.61 12.24
C ALA A 287 7.16 -10.40 11.88
N PRO A 288 5.82 -10.56 11.92
CA PRO A 288 4.90 -9.49 11.52
C PRO A 288 5.09 -8.24 12.38
N SER A 289 5.30 -7.10 11.72
CA SER A 289 5.38 -5.79 12.36
C SER A 289 4.83 -4.72 11.43
N ASP A 290 4.42 -3.59 11.99
CA ASP A 290 3.97 -2.39 11.29
C ASP A 290 5.04 -1.29 11.30
N LYS A 291 6.32 -1.69 11.41
CA LYS A 291 7.45 -0.76 11.34
C LYS A 291 7.42 0.01 10.02
N PRO A 292 7.72 1.32 10.03
CA PRO A 292 7.80 2.09 8.80
C PRO A 292 9.04 1.70 7.98
N LEU A 293 9.01 2.01 6.68
CA LEU A 293 10.11 1.85 5.72
C LEU A 293 11.49 2.23 6.31
N GLU A 294 11.56 3.37 7.00
CA GLU A 294 12.79 3.93 7.54
C GLU A 294 13.50 2.98 8.52
N ASP A 295 12.76 2.15 9.26
CA ASP A 295 13.31 1.18 10.20
C ASP A 295 13.96 -0.01 9.49
N TYR A 296 13.48 -0.38 8.30
CA TYR A 296 14.09 -1.43 7.47
C TYR A 296 15.41 -0.96 6.85
N VAL A 297 15.48 0.31 6.45
CA VAL A 297 16.69 0.92 5.86
C VAL A 297 17.79 1.09 6.92
N ALA A 298 17.42 1.49 8.14
CA ALA A 298 18.36 1.64 9.25
C ALA A 298 19.07 0.32 9.59
N VAL A 299 18.36 -0.82 9.55
CA VAL A 299 18.94 -2.15 9.81
C VAL A 299 19.99 -2.52 8.74
N ARG A 300 19.74 -2.20 7.47
CA ARG A 300 20.70 -2.49 6.38
C ARG A 300 21.98 -1.64 6.47
N LEU A 301 21.89 -0.39 6.95
CA LEU A 301 23.06 0.47 7.15
C LEU A 301 23.90 0.10 8.38
N VAL A 302 23.28 -0.46 9.43
CA VAL A 302 24.02 -0.94 10.62
C VAL A 302 24.76 -2.25 10.32
N LEU A 303 24.12 -3.18 9.60
CA LEU A 303 24.72 -4.47 9.25
C LEU A 303 25.67 -4.39 8.03
N GLY A 304 25.56 -3.34 7.21
CA GLY A 304 26.44 -3.08 6.06
C GLY A 304 27.77 -2.38 6.38
N ARG A 305 28.09 -2.14 7.66
CA ARG A 305 29.39 -1.61 8.12
C ARG A 305 30.41 -2.69 8.53
N THR A 306 30.05 -3.96 8.38
CA THR A 306 30.95 -5.10 8.50
C THR A 306 31.25 -5.70 7.13
N GLN A 307 31.99 -4.95 6.31
CA GLN A 307 32.95 -5.46 5.33
C GLN A 307 34.10 -4.46 5.22
#